data_AF-G3Y4H1-F1
#
_entry.id   AF-G3Y4H1-F1
#
_cell.length_a   1.000
_cell.length_b   1.000
_cell.length_c   1.000
_cell.angle_alpha   90.00
_cell.angle_beta   90.00
_cell.angle_gamma   90.00
#
_symmetry.space_group_name_H-M   'P 1'
#
loop_
_entity.id
_entity.type
_entity.pdbx_description
1 polymer ?
#
loop_
_entity_poly.entity_id
_entity_poly.type
_entity_poly.pdbx_seq_one_letter_code
_entity_poly.pdbx_strand_id
1 'polypeptide(L)'
;MKTRITYLQPPSSPFTSTQATLTPSSLKISDLDAAKEVRVTVDLSEVDDDEVRSILTNLHEVHIRWAREQPYGIVSPFGSRVSAGLGVGVSPLQGGDDGDGEGVLVSGYWGQPVTPEGWTEEIRAPGRDRDRVEVGLLGTEKAVEAEEIKVGGLLGVVGVDKELKPTLFSFPSRHHVLPREATFDVSFPRPTGTHPTMTISLSPAALEYPAAPEDTTCALHAYLTLPSYIFGDKYQLSTDDPLFLESHHLVALRAVSGATDLEAPDWFVPHWGSNWLLELATPSAGQVPEEWNVTVPLHLRYLRPSESGYRSAGVPWPVVFWACTAEEGTKMGTNPFDRLNLGWDGMFGPRTMFYQVHPSGEKTRHVEDLDVPVLRLEEGGFFSSKTVELGTMAAIVLGLLWVLWKLGSVARSSG
;
A
#
# COMPACT_ATOMS: atom_id res chain seq x y z
N MET A 1 -17.62 9.09 20.16
CA MET A 1 -16.70 9.14 19.00
C MET A 1 -15.55 10.08 19.30
N LYS A 2 -14.31 9.67 19.00
CA LYS A 2 -13.12 10.53 19.14
C LYS A 2 -12.57 10.84 17.76
N THR A 3 -12.39 12.11 17.45
CA THR A 3 -11.77 12.58 16.20
C THR A 3 -10.49 13.30 16.54
N ARG A 4 -9.38 12.88 15.95
CA ARG A 4 -8.08 13.56 16.02
C ARG A 4 -7.71 14.07 14.63
N ILE A 5 -7.45 15.36 14.51
CA ILE A 5 -7.01 16.00 13.26
C ILE A 5 -5.60 16.52 13.50
N THR A 6 -4.64 15.99 12.76
CA THR A 6 -3.24 16.43 12.85
C THR A 6 -2.84 17.09 11.55
N TYR A 7 -2.46 18.35 11.61
CA TYR A 7 -1.77 19.05 10.55
C TYR A 7 -0.28 19.03 10.85
N LEU A 8 0.51 18.70 9.84
CA LEU A 8 1.95 18.64 9.93
C LEU A 8 2.56 19.54 8.85
N GLN A 9 3.18 20.63 9.28
CA GLN A 9 3.81 21.59 8.39
C GLN A 9 5.22 21.15 8.00
N PRO A 10 5.62 21.35 6.73
CA PRO A 10 6.99 21.14 6.32
C PRO A 10 7.91 22.18 6.98
N PRO A 11 9.20 21.86 7.21
CA PRO A 11 10.17 22.83 7.75
C PRO A 11 10.30 24.13 6.95
N SER A 12 9.92 24.10 5.67
CA SER A 12 9.95 25.25 4.76
C SER A 12 8.80 26.24 4.98
N SER A 13 7.75 25.89 5.75
CA SER A 13 6.55 26.70 5.95
C SER A 13 6.20 26.77 7.44
N PRO A 14 6.86 27.66 8.21
CA PRO A 14 6.64 27.74 9.66
C PRO A 14 5.25 28.29 10.02
N PHE A 15 4.71 27.80 11.12
CA PHE A 15 3.41 28.20 11.64
C PHE A 15 3.35 29.69 11.98
N THR A 16 2.30 30.38 11.51
CA THR A 16 1.96 31.74 11.95
C THR A 16 0.69 31.71 12.79
N SER A 17 0.69 32.39 13.95
CA SER A 17 -0.43 32.39 14.90
C SER A 17 -1.77 32.89 14.32
N THR A 18 -1.75 33.59 13.19
CA THR A 18 -2.95 34.06 12.48
C THR A 18 -3.61 32.98 11.64
N GLN A 19 -2.91 31.87 11.33
CA GLN A 19 -3.43 30.79 10.48
C GLN A 19 -4.40 29.86 11.22
N ALA A 20 -4.42 29.88 12.56
CA ALA A 20 -5.34 29.10 13.35
C ALA A 20 -5.92 29.90 14.52
N THR A 21 -7.24 30.06 14.56
CA THR A 21 -7.94 30.75 15.65
C THR A 21 -8.94 29.80 16.31
N LEU A 22 -8.70 29.47 17.57
CA LEU A 22 -9.61 28.67 18.39
C LEU A 22 -10.67 29.58 19.04
N THR A 23 -11.93 29.19 18.92
CA THR A 23 -13.07 29.81 19.60
C THR A 23 -13.77 28.77 20.47
N PRO A 24 -14.68 29.18 21.39
CA PRO A 24 -15.42 28.22 22.22
C PRO A 24 -16.29 27.23 21.44
N SER A 25 -16.58 27.48 20.17
CA SER A 25 -17.48 26.64 19.35
C SER A 25 -16.84 26.09 18.08
N SER A 26 -15.69 26.61 17.64
CA SER A 26 -14.98 26.13 16.46
C SER A 26 -13.49 26.50 16.45
N LEU A 27 -12.71 25.73 15.70
CA LEU A 27 -11.36 26.10 15.27
C LEU A 27 -11.42 26.51 13.80
N LYS A 28 -10.92 27.70 13.49
CA LYS A 28 -10.78 28.19 12.11
C LYS A 28 -9.33 28.08 11.68
N ILE A 29 -9.11 27.48 10.51
CA ILE A 29 -7.81 27.35 9.86
C ILE A 29 -7.88 28.10 8.53
N SER A 30 -6.82 28.85 8.21
CA SER A 30 -6.72 29.62 6.98
C SER A 30 -5.34 29.44 6.33
N ASP A 31 -5.34 29.12 5.04
CA ASP A 31 -4.18 29.07 4.15
C ASP A 31 -3.00 28.28 4.75
N LEU A 32 -3.31 27.13 5.38
CA LEU A 32 -2.32 26.31 6.06
C LEU A 32 -1.69 25.31 5.08
N ASP A 33 -0.40 25.49 4.77
CA ASP A 33 0.38 24.50 4.03
C ASP A 33 0.86 23.39 4.96
N ALA A 34 0.16 22.25 4.94
CA ALA A 34 0.43 21.11 5.80
C ALA A 34 -0.04 19.80 5.17
N ALA A 35 0.64 18.70 5.49
CA ALA A 35 0.05 17.38 5.42
C ALA A 35 -1.03 17.25 6.51
N LYS A 36 -2.08 16.48 6.26
CA LYS A 36 -3.21 16.32 7.18
C LYS A 36 -3.50 14.84 7.41
N GLU A 37 -3.64 14.44 8.66
CA GLU A 37 -4.24 13.17 9.05
C GLU A 37 -5.55 13.44 9.81
N VAL A 38 -6.62 12.75 9.44
CA VAL A 38 -7.87 12.70 10.21
C VAL A 38 -8.04 11.27 10.68
N ARG A 39 -8.09 11.07 12.00
CA ARG A 39 -8.27 9.78 12.66
C ARG A 39 -9.57 9.81 13.45
N VAL A 40 -10.47 8.89 13.14
CA VAL A 40 -11.76 8.72 13.82
C VAL A 40 -11.76 7.37 14.50
N THR A 41 -11.97 7.39 15.81
CA THR A 41 -12.13 6.19 16.64
C THR A 41 -13.57 6.11 17.10
N VAL A 42 -14.24 5.02 16.71
CA VAL A 42 -15.61 4.70 17.10
C VAL A 42 -15.55 3.52 18.07
N ASP A 43 -16.11 3.70 19.25
CA ASP A 43 -16.23 2.64 20.25
C ASP A 43 -17.29 1.62 19.81
N LEU A 44 -17.12 0.33 20.10
CA LEU A 44 -18.10 -0.70 19.72
C LEU A 44 -19.50 -0.43 20.27
N SER A 45 -19.60 0.21 21.44
CA SER A 45 -20.88 0.61 22.05
C SER A 45 -21.63 1.68 21.25
N GLU A 46 -20.97 2.35 20.31
CA GLU A 46 -21.53 3.40 19.45
C GLU A 46 -21.94 2.90 18.07
N VAL A 47 -21.60 1.66 17.70
CA VAL A 47 -22.02 1.05 16.44
C VAL A 47 -23.46 0.60 16.62
N ASP A 48 -24.43 1.22 15.96
CA ASP A 48 -25.87 0.91 16.13
C ASP A 48 -26.29 -0.41 15.42
N ASP A 49 -25.55 -0.83 14.40
CA ASP A 49 -25.86 -2.01 13.59
C ASP A 49 -25.34 -3.31 14.25
N ASP A 50 -26.25 -4.24 14.52
CA ASP A 50 -25.97 -5.51 15.19
C ASP A 50 -25.06 -6.44 14.36
N GLU A 51 -25.18 -6.43 13.03
CA GLU A 51 -24.37 -7.26 12.14
C GLU A 51 -22.92 -6.74 12.12
N VAL A 52 -22.75 -5.43 11.95
CA VAL A 52 -21.44 -4.78 12.02
C VAL A 52 -20.82 -4.99 13.40
N ARG A 53 -21.59 -4.85 14.48
CA ARG A 53 -21.10 -5.10 15.84
C ARG A 53 -20.70 -6.56 16.05
N SER A 54 -21.43 -7.53 15.48
CA SER A 54 -21.09 -8.96 15.55
C SER A 54 -19.80 -9.32 14.81
N ILE A 55 -19.51 -8.63 13.70
CA ILE A 55 -18.26 -8.81 12.95
C ILE A 55 -17.11 -8.22 13.77
N LEU A 56 -17.29 -7.02 14.30
CA LEU A 56 -16.25 -6.29 15.03
C LEU A 56 -15.94 -6.87 16.40
N THR A 57 -16.90 -7.49 17.08
CA THR A 57 -16.67 -8.18 18.38
C THR A 57 -15.71 -9.37 18.29
N ASN A 58 -15.49 -9.91 17.09
CA ASN A 58 -14.52 -11.00 16.86
C ASN A 58 -13.15 -10.49 16.40
N LEU A 59 -12.99 -9.17 16.22
CA LEU A 59 -11.79 -8.55 15.66
C LEU A 59 -11.22 -7.56 16.68
N HIS A 60 -9.90 -7.55 16.87
CA HIS A 60 -9.28 -6.58 17.77
C HIS A 60 -9.23 -5.19 17.12
N GLU A 61 -8.81 -5.14 15.85
CA GLU A 61 -8.71 -3.90 15.09
C GLU A 61 -8.88 -4.17 13.59
N VAL A 62 -9.59 -3.28 12.90
CA VAL A 62 -9.70 -3.27 11.43
C VAL A 62 -9.12 -1.96 10.91
N HIS A 63 -8.13 -2.08 10.02
CA HIS A 63 -7.46 -0.97 9.36
C HIS A 63 -7.91 -0.89 7.91
N ILE A 64 -8.67 0.15 7.56
CA ILE A 64 -9.05 0.43 6.17
C ILE A 64 -8.23 1.62 5.68
N ARG A 65 -7.49 1.42 4.58
CA ARG A 65 -6.60 2.43 4.00
C ARG A 65 -6.86 2.56 2.51
N TRP A 66 -7.01 3.78 2.03
CA TRP A 66 -7.07 4.08 0.61
C TRP A 66 -5.88 4.94 0.21
N ALA A 67 -5.02 4.42 -0.66
CA ALA A 67 -3.94 5.17 -1.28
C ALA A 67 -4.34 5.59 -2.70
N ARG A 68 -4.16 6.88 -3.00
CA ARG A 68 -4.43 7.43 -4.33
C ARG A 68 -3.40 6.93 -5.33
N GLU A 69 -3.81 6.84 -6.59
CA GLU A 69 -2.92 6.53 -7.70
C GLU A 69 -2.01 7.71 -8.04
N GLN A 70 -2.40 8.96 -7.74
CA GLN A 70 -1.58 10.14 -8.02
C GLN A 70 -0.43 10.30 -7.02
N PRO A 71 0.67 10.97 -7.42
CA PRO A 71 1.74 11.33 -6.52
C PRO A 71 1.28 12.11 -5.29
N TYR A 72 1.79 11.69 -4.13
CA TYR A 72 1.62 12.39 -2.87
C TYR A 72 2.91 12.32 -2.05
N GLY A 73 3.20 13.42 -1.37
CA GLY A 73 4.31 13.51 -0.42
C GLY A 73 4.03 12.75 0.86
N ILE A 74 5.08 12.15 1.42
CA ILE A 74 5.07 11.65 2.80
C ILE A 74 5.98 12.53 3.63
N VAL A 75 5.59 12.74 4.89
CA VAL A 75 6.34 13.54 5.86
C VAL A 75 6.39 12.79 7.17
N SER A 76 7.53 12.84 7.85
CA SER A 76 7.69 12.27 9.19
C SER A 76 6.73 12.94 10.19
N PRO A 77 5.93 12.22 10.99
CA PRO A 77 6.00 10.78 11.28
C PRO A 77 5.09 9.89 10.40
N PHE A 78 4.36 10.47 9.45
CA PHE A 78 3.48 9.75 8.51
C PHE A 78 4.22 9.08 7.34
N GLY A 79 5.41 8.53 7.62
CA GLY A 79 6.30 8.00 6.59
C GLY A 79 5.80 6.72 5.91
N SER A 80 4.98 5.91 6.58
CA SER A 80 4.53 4.62 6.06
C SER A 80 3.79 4.73 4.71
N ARG A 81 4.10 3.83 3.76
CA ARG A 81 3.42 3.73 2.47
C ARG A 81 2.73 2.38 2.27
N VAL A 82 1.70 2.42 1.43
CA VAL A 82 1.06 1.24 0.83
C VAL A 82 0.94 1.51 -0.68
N SER A 83 0.86 0.45 -1.48
CA SER A 83 0.58 0.56 -2.91
C SER A 83 -0.78 1.22 -3.15
N ALA A 84 -0.95 1.84 -4.32
CA ALA A 84 -2.21 2.50 -4.68
C ALA A 84 -3.40 1.52 -4.67
N GLY A 85 -4.56 1.99 -4.19
CA GLY A 85 -5.78 1.21 -4.05
C GLY A 85 -6.29 1.09 -2.61
N LEU A 86 -7.22 0.16 -2.40
CA LEU A 86 -7.83 -0.14 -1.10
C LEU A 86 -7.05 -1.27 -0.40
N GLY A 87 -6.41 -0.95 0.73
CA GLY A 87 -5.83 -1.91 1.65
C GLY A 87 -6.75 -2.14 2.85
N VAL A 88 -6.99 -3.41 3.20
CA VAL A 88 -7.71 -3.81 4.40
C VAL A 88 -6.82 -4.73 5.23
N GLY A 89 -6.43 -4.27 6.41
CA GLY A 89 -5.68 -5.04 7.40
C GLY A 89 -6.58 -5.40 8.58
N VAL A 90 -6.44 -6.60 9.11
CA VAL A 90 -7.23 -7.08 10.25
C VAL A 90 -6.30 -7.70 11.27
N SER A 91 -6.42 -7.26 12.53
CA SER A 91 -5.68 -7.84 13.65
C SER A 91 -6.62 -8.75 14.48
N PRO A 92 -6.31 -10.04 14.61
CA PRO A 92 -7.10 -10.95 15.45
C PRO A 92 -6.87 -10.65 16.94
N LEU A 93 -7.85 -11.00 17.78
CA LEU A 93 -7.72 -10.93 19.24
C LEU A 93 -6.59 -11.86 19.70
N GLN A 94 -5.47 -11.30 20.17
CA GLN A 94 -4.50 -12.05 20.97
C GLN A 94 -4.96 -12.01 22.42
N GLY A 95 -5.18 -13.17 23.03
CA GLY A 95 -5.54 -13.27 24.43
C GLY A 95 -4.37 -12.79 25.30
N GLY A 96 -4.44 -11.55 25.77
CA GLY A 96 -3.45 -10.99 26.68
C GLY A 96 -3.44 -9.46 26.71
N ASP A 97 -3.91 -8.95 27.85
CA ASP A 97 -3.75 -7.61 28.43
C ASP A 97 -4.77 -6.52 28.07
N ASP A 98 -5.43 -6.07 29.15
CA ASP A 98 -6.47 -5.06 29.24
C ASP A 98 -5.91 -3.65 28.96
N GLY A 99 -6.65 -2.81 28.23
CA GLY A 99 -6.48 -1.36 28.42
C GLY A 99 -7.02 -0.42 27.35
N ASP A 100 -6.72 -0.64 26.08
CA ASP A 100 -6.96 0.37 25.04
C ASP A 100 -7.86 -0.15 23.90
N GLY A 101 -9.17 0.02 24.12
CA GLY A 101 -10.16 0.34 23.09
C GLY A 101 -10.56 -0.75 22.10
N GLU A 102 -11.53 -1.58 22.48
CA GLU A 102 -12.38 -2.29 21.52
C GLU A 102 -13.11 -1.27 20.63
N GLY A 103 -12.69 -1.11 19.37
CA GLY A 103 -13.27 -0.09 18.49
C GLY A 103 -12.78 -0.14 17.05
N VAL A 104 -13.43 0.65 16.19
CA VAL A 104 -13.06 0.80 14.78
C VAL A 104 -12.23 2.07 14.62
N LEU A 105 -11.04 1.91 14.04
CA LEU A 105 -10.18 3.02 13.66
C LEU A 105 -10.28 3.29 12.16
N VAL A 106 -10.70 4.51 11.81
CA VAL A 106 -10.70 4.99 10.43
C VAL A 106 -9.73 6.16 10.32
N SER A 107 -8.77 6.09 9.40
CA SER A 107 -7.83 7.19 9.15
C SER A 107 -7.79 7.60 7.68
N GLY A 108 -7.76 8.91 7.46
CA GLY A 108 -7.51 9.52 6.16
C GLY A 108 -6.24 10.35 6.22
N TYR A 109 -5.38 10.24 5.21
CA TYR A 109 -4.16 11.02 5.10
C TYR A 109 -4.10 11.77 3.77
N TRP A 110 -3.67 13.03 3.85
CA TRP A 110 -3.43 13.91 2.72
C TRP A 110 -2.01 14.44 2.85
N GLY A 111 -1.14 14.08 1.92
CA GLY A 111 0.26 14.53 1.91
C GLY A 111 0.46 16.00 1.55
N GLN A 112 -0.57 16.64 1.00
CA GLN A 112 -0.59 18.04 0.61
C GLN A 112 -2.03 18.58 0.65
N PRO A 113 -2.21 19.90 0.75
CA PRO A 113 -3.52 20.54 0.64
C PRO A 113 -4.21 20.23 -0.70
N VAL A 114 -5.54 20.23 -0.69
CA VAL A 114 -6.35 20.02 -1.91
C VAL A 114 -6.31 21.24 -2.84
N THR A 115 -6.13 22.42 -2.26
CA THR A 115 -6.07 23.72 -2.92
C THR A 115 -4.65 24.29 -2.86
N PRO A 116 -4.17 24.97 -3.92
CA PRO A 116 -2.84 25.60 -3.93
C PRO A 116 -2.62 26.60 -2.79
N GLU A 117 -3.70 27.20 -2.28
CA GLU A 117 -3.68 28.20 -1.21
C GLU A 117 -3.49 27.59 0.19
N GLY A 118 -3.55 26.26 0.34
CA GLY A 118 -3.47 25.59 1.63
C GLY A 118 -4.85 25.18 2.18
N TRP A 119 -4.89 24.62 3.39
CA TRP A 119 -6.12 24.25 4.07
C TRP A 119 -6.84 25.48 4.61
N THR A 120 -8.09 25.67 4.21
CA THR A 120 -9.00 26.68 4.76
C THR A 120 -10.31 26.01 5.18
N GLU A 121 -10.51 25.86 6.48
CA GLU A 121 -11.64 25.10 7.03
C GLU A 121 -12.06 25.54 8.43
N GLU A 122 -13.32 25.26 8.78
CA GLU A 122 -13.87 25.47 10.12
C GLU A 122 -14.25 24.14 10.75
N ILE A 123 -13.54 23.75 11.81
CA ILE A 123 -13.80 22.55 12.59
C ILE A 123 -14.69 22.94 13.75
N ARG A 124 -15.94 22.49 13.76
CA ARG A 124 -16.91 22.82 14.81
C ARG A 124 -16.77 21.89 16.01
N ALA A 125 -17.12 22.40 17.19
CA ALA A 125 -17.26 21.60 18.39
C ALA A 125 -18.30 20.48 18.17
N PRO A 126 -18.06 19.28 18.71
CA PRO A 126 -19.00 18.18 18.56
C PRO A 126 -20.35 18.49 19.23
N GLY A 127 -21.44 18.00 18.65
CA GLY A 127 -22.79 18.23 19.16
C GLY A 127 -23.19 17.38 20.37
N ARG A 128 -22.43 16.31 20.67
CA ARG A 128 -22.66 15.44 21.83
C ARG A 128 -21.53 15.63 22.83
N ASP A 129 -21.86 15.74 24.12
CA ASP A 129 -20.87 15.97 25.19
C ASP A 129 -19.82 14.87 25.34
N ARG A 130 -20.14 13.64 24.90
CA ARG A 130 -19.23 12.49 24.90
C ARG A 130 -18.24 12.48 23.74
N ASP A 131 -18.54 13.23 22.68
CA ASP A 131 -17.68 13.29 21.50
C ASP A 131 -16.55 14.30 21.76
N ARG A 132 -15.38 14.02 21.19
CA ARG A 132 -14.18 14.85 21.36
C ARG A 132 -13.50 15.06 20.03
N VAL A 133 -13.11 16.31 19.75
CA VAL A 133 -12.35 16.69 18.57
C VAL A 133 -11.02 17.30 19.05
N GLU A 134 -9.95 16.52 18.92
CA GLU A 134 -8.57 16.93 19.19
C GLU A 134 -7.95 17.45 17.91
N VAL A 135 -7.29 18.59 17.97
CA VAL A 135 -6.56 19.16 16.83
C VAL A 135 -5.11 19.43 17.22
N GLY A 136 -4.19 19.01 16.36
CA GLY A 136 -2.77 19.32 16.46
C GLY A 136 -2.25 20.04 15.23
N LEU A 137 -1.56 21.15 15.43
CA LEU A 137 -0.81 21.89 14.41
C LEU A 137 0.67 21.71 14.75
N LEU A 138 1.32 20.78 14.08
CA LEU A 138 2.65 20.29 14.42
C LEU A 138 3.64 20.58 13.29
N GLY A 139 4.92 20.61 13.64
CA GLY A 139 6.06 20.63 12.72
C GLY A 139 7.13 19.67 13.20
N THR A 140 7.91 19.12 12.27
CA THR A 140 9.07 18.27 12.60
C THR A 140 10.23 19.13 13.05
N GLU A 141 10.85 18.74 14.16
CA GLU A 141 12.06 19.34 14.70
C GLU A 141 13.23 18.37 14.54
N LYS A 142 14.46 18.88 14.63
CA LYS A 142 15.65 18.02 14.62
C LYS A 142 15.64 17.13 15.88
N ALA A 143 15.56 15.82 15.67
CA ALA A 143 15.69 14.83 16.73
C ALA A 143 17.14 14.70 17.22
N VAL A 144 17.30 14.23 18.46
CA VAL A 144 18.62 13.98 19.07
C VAL A 144 19.13 12.61 18.65
N GLU A 145 18.27 11.60 18.75
CA GLU A 145 18.55 10.22 18.34
C GLU A 145 18.02 9.97 16.92
N ALA A 146 18.69 9.10 16.16
CA ALA A 146 18.32 8.79 14.78
C ALA A 146 16.98 8.03 14.65
N GLU A 147 16.64 7.26 15.69
CA GLU A 147 15.41 6.46 15.82
C GLU A 147 14.19 7.27 16.29
N GLU A 148 14.41 8.50 16.76
CA GLU A 148 13.34 9.35 17.27
C GLU A 148 12.87 10.36 16.22
N ILE A 149 11.59 10.68 16.28
CA ILE A 149 11.00 11.82 15.61
C ILE A 149 10.58 12.82 16.67
N LYS A 150 11.14 14.02 16.57
CA LYS A 150 10.78 15.15 17.42
C LYS A 150 9.75 16.01 16.72
N VAL A 151 8.64 16.28 17.37
CA VAL A 151 7.60 17.18 16.86
C VAL A 151 7.29 18.27 17.88
N GLY A 152 7.14 19.48 17.37
CA GLY A 152 6.75 20.65 18.14
C GLY A 152 5.54 21.32 17.53
N GLY A 153 4.74 22.01 18.33
CA GLY A 153 3.62 22.77 17.81
C GLY A 153 2.55 23.06 18.85
N LEU A 154 1.30 23.10 18.39
CA LEU A 154 0.14 23.50 19.17
C LEU A 154 -0.90 22.39 19.19
N LEU A 155 -1.42 22.05 20.36
CA LEU A 155 -2.52 21.09 20.55
C LEU A 155 -3.72 21.77 21.19
N GLY A 156 -4.93 21.34 20.86
CA GLY A 156 -6.11 21.74 21.61
C GLY A 156 -7.33 20.88 21.32
N VAL A 157 -8.30 20.97 22.20
CA VAL A 157 -9.60 20.27 22.08
C VAL A 157 -10.69 21.28 21.77
N VAL A 158 -11.32 21.12 20.60
CA VAL A 158 -12.36 22.05 20.12
C VAL A 158 -13.59 21.96 21.01
N GLY A 159 -14.05 23.11 21.52
CA GLY A 159 -15.20 23.20 22.44
C GLY A 159 -14.86 23.05 23.92
N VAL A 160 -13.60 22.73 24.25
CA VAL A 160 -13.14 22.53 25.64
C VAL A 160 -12.04 23.53 26.00
N ASP A 161 -11.01 23.61 25.16
CA ASP A 161 -9.89 24.50 25.40
C ASP A 161 -10.21 25.94 24.96
N LYS A 162 -9.69 26.91 25.72
CA LYS A 162 -9.82 28.35 25.40
C LYS A 162 -8.79 28.82 24.38
N GLU A 163 -7.61 28.20 24.40
CA GLU A 163 -6.46 28.53 23.56
C GLU A 163 -5.71 27.25 23.23
N LEU A 164 -4.99 27.24 22.10
CA LEU A 164 -4.12 26.15 21.74
C LEU A 164 -2.87 26.15 22.63
N LYS A 165 -2.48 24.97 23.12
CA LYS A 165 -1.39 24.77 24.06
C LYS A 165 -0.11 24.37 23.33
N PRO A 166 1.03 25.05 23.57
CA PRO A 166 2.30 24.65 23.00
C PRO A 166 2.75 23.30 23.56
N THR A 167 3.26 22.45 22.69
CA THR A 167 3.81 21.14 23.04
C THR A 167 5.11 20.89 22.28
N LEU A 168 5.99 20.12 22.89
CA LEU A 168 7.20 19.61 22.27
C LEU A 168 7.44 18.21 22.84
N PHE A 169 7.47 17.21 21.97
CA PHE A 169 7.69 15.84 22.39
C PHE A 169 8.49 15.07 21.33
N SER A 170 9.22 14.06 21.81
CA SER A 170 9.99 13.14 20.99
C SER A 170 9.43 11.75 21.22
N PHE A 171 9.38 10.94 20.17
CA PHE A 171 8.94 9.56 20.25
C PHE A 171 9.74 8.70 19.28
N PRO A 172 9.97 7.42 19.62
CA PRO A 172 10.58 6.47 18.69
C PRO A 172 9.64 6.24 17.51
N SER A 173 10.17 6.13 16.30
CA SER A 173 9.38 5.78 15.12
C SER A 173 9.98 4.60 14.39
N ARG A 174 9.15 3.67 13.93
CA ARG A 174 9.60 2.62 13.01
C ARG A 174 9.71 3.14 11.59
N HIS A 175 8.95 4.16 11.23
CA HIS A 175 8.88 4.66 9.86
C HIS A 175 9.59 6.01 9.76
N HIS A 176 10.64 6.04 8.95
CA HIS A 176 11.42 7.19 8.59
C HIS A 176 11.33 7.45 7.09
N VAL A 177 11.56 8.69 6.70
CA VAL A 177 11.48 9.15 5.33
C VAL A 177 12.88 9.54 4.87
N LEU A 178 13.34 9.02 3.75
CA LEU A 178 14.62 9.41 3.16
C LEU A 178 14.56 10.85 2.60
N PRO A 179 15.73 11.46 2.30
CA PRO A 179 15.78 12.75 1.59
C PRO A 179 14.95 12.74 0.31
N ARG A 180 14.49 13.92 -0.14
CA ARG A 180 13.58 14.02 -1.29
C ARG A 180 14.22 13.59 -2.61
N GLU A 181 15.54 13.57 -2.65
CA GLU A 181 16.38 13.15 -3.77
C GLU A 181 16.43 11.61 -3.90
N ALA A 182 16.13 10.89 -2.82
CA ALA A 182 16.05 9.43 -2.79
C ALA A 182 14.72 8.98 -3.42
N THR A 183 14.76 8.77 -4.74
CA THR A 183 13.58 8.47 -5.55
C THR A 183 13.69 7.13 -6.29
N PHE A 184 12.54 6.57 -6.67
CA PHE A 184 12.47 5.43 -7.58
C PHE A 184 11.37 5.63 -8.64
N ASP A 185 11.57 5.08 -9.84
CA ASP A 185 10.56 4.99 -10.90
C ASP A 185 10.25 3.52 -11.21
N VAL A 186 9.06 3.24 -11.72
CA VAL A 186 8.68 1.90 -12.18
C VAL A 186 8.26 1.98 -13.63
N SER A 187 8.78 1.10 -14.47
CA SER A 187 8.39 1.03 -15.88
C SER A 187 8.27 -0.42 -16.36
N PHE A 188 7.53 -0.59 -17.45
CA PHE A 188 7.46 -1.84 -18.19
C PHE A 188 7.99 -1.62 -19.61
N PRO A 189 9.07 -2.31 -20.02
CA PRO A 189 9.59 -2.23 -21.37
C PRO A 189 8.52 -2.63 -22.39
N ARG A 190 8.36 -1.83 -23.44
CA ARG A 190 7.41 -2.10 -24.53
C ARG A 190 8.10 -2.86 -25.68
N PRO A 191 7.41 -3.80 -26.34
CA PRO A 191 6.02 -4.20 -26.12
C PRO A 191 5.86 -5.12 -24.91
N THR A 192 4.78 -4.94 -24.15
CA THR A 192 4.39 -5.82 -23.06
C THR A 192 3.74 -7.08 -23.61
N GLY A 193 4.50 -8.17 -23.64
CA GLY A 193 4.01 -9.52 -23.95
C GLY A 193 3.28 -10.15 -22.75
N THR A 194 3.07 -11.47 -22.80
CA THR A 194 2.47 -12.25 -21.69
C THR A 194 3.40 -12.44 -20.49
N HIS A 195 4.68 -12.07 -20.63
CA HIS A 195 5.70 -12.13 -19.59
C HIS A 195 6.31 -10.73 -19.39
N PRO A 196 5.56 -9.75 -18.85
CA PRO A 196 6.09 -8.42 -18.64
C PRO A 196 7.20 -8.44 -17.57
N THR A 197 8.26 -7.69 -17.80
CA THR A 197 9.30 -7.46 -16.78
C THR A 197 9.09 -6.07 -16.19
N MET A 198 8.87 -5.99 -14.88
CA MET A 198 8.81 -4.72 -14.16
C MET A 198 10.24 -4.25 -13.90
N THR A 199 10.56 -3.02 -14.31
CA THR A 199 11.84 -2.38 -14.00
C THR A 199 11.62 -1.33 -12.91
N ILE A 200 12.36 -1.44 -11.80
CA ILE A 200 12.40 -0.46 -10.71
C ILE A 200 13.75 0.27 -10.83
N SER A 201 13.71 1.55 -11.19
CA SER A 201 14.89 2.40 -11.37
C SER A 201 15.10 3.24 -10.11
N LEU A 202 16.26 3.09 -9.47
CA LEU A 202 16.60 3.76 -8.21
C LEU A 202 17.60 4.89 -8.43
N SER A 203 17.35 6.04 -7.81
CA SER A 203 18.30 7.16 -7.82
C SER A 203 19.53 6.85 -6.94
N PRO A 204 20.69 7.48 -7.19
CA PRO A 204 21.87 7.30 -6.34
C PRO A 204 21.60 7.57 -4.86
N ALA A 205 20.80 8.60 -4.54
CA ALA A 205 20.42 8.95 -3.17
C ALA A 205 19.50 7.90 -2.52
N ALA A 206 18.77 7.08 -3.29
CA ALA A 206 17.99 5.97 -2.77
C ALA A 206 18.85 4.75 -2.37
N LEU A 207 20.05 4.65 -2.95
CA LEU A 207 21.02 3.58 -2.72
C LEU A 207 22.02 3.90 -1.61
N GLU A 208 22.05 5.16 -1.15
CA GLU A 208 22.84 5.54 0.02
C GLU A 208 22.36 4.81 1.26
N TYR A 209 23.32 4.28 2.03
CA TYR A 209 23.01 3.59 3.27
C TYR A 209 22.28 4.58 4.21
N PRO A 210 21.11 4.21 4.76
CA PRO A 210 20.32 5.12 5.57
C PRO A 210 21.09 5.54 6.84
N ALA A 211 20.74 6.71 7.38
CA ALA A 211 21.27 7.21 8.65
C ALA A 211 20.68 6.44 9.85
N ALA A 212 20.82 5.11 9.83
CA ALA A 212 20.43 4.22 10.90
C ALA A 212 21.57 4.09 11.95
N PRO A 213 21.26 3.66 13.18
CA PRO A 213 22.27 3.41 14.20
C PRO A 213 23.34 2.39 13.74
N GLU A 214 24.57 2.53 14.24
CA GLU A 214 25.74 1.77 13.78
C GLU A 214 25.64 0.25 14.04
N ASP A 215 24.80 -0.18 14.97
CA ASP A 215 24.55 -1.58 15.32
C ASP A 215 23.47 -2.24 14.44
N THR A 216 22.94 -1.52 13.44
CA THR A 216 21.87 -2.03 12.58
C THR A 216 22.37 -2.57 11.26
N THR A 217 21.78 -3.68 10.84
CA THR A 217 21.98 -4.26 9.50
C THR A 217 20.82 -3.85 8.59
N CYS A 218 21.09 -3.03 7.59
CA CYS A 218 20.09 -2.56 6.64
C CYS A 218 20.12 -3.34 5.33
N ALA A 219 18.94 -3.69 4.82
CA ALA A 219 18.75 -4.27 3.50
C ALA A 219 17.61 -3.58 2.75
N LEU A 220 17.80 -3.36 1.44
CA LEU A 220 16.82 -2.70 0.58
C LEU A 220 15.75 -3.71 0.12
N HIS A 221 14.49 -3.33 0.22
CA HIS A 221 13.36 -4.20 -0.11
C HIS A 221 12.37 -3.51 -1.05
N ALA A 222 11.69 -4.31 -1.87
CA ALA A 222 10.50 -3.92 -2.61
C ALA A 222 9.33 -4.84 -2.23
N TYR A 223 8.22 -4.22 -1.84
CA TYR A 223 6.96 -4.90 -1.59
C TYR A 223 5.97 -4.65 -2.73
N LEU A 224 5.66 -5.70 -3.48
CA LEU A 224 4.75 -5.64 -4.62
C LEU A 224 3.37 -6.15 -4.20
N THR A 225 2.35 -5.33 -4.43
CA THR A 225 0.93 -5.70 -4.31
C THR A 225 0.38 -5.93 -5.72
N LEU A 226 0.32 -7.19 -6.15
CA LEU A 226 -0.04 -7.55 -7.52
C LEU A 226 -1.52 -7.95 -7.62
N PRO A 227 -2.34 -7.30 -8.48
CA PRO A 227 -3.71 -7.72 -8.75
C PRO A 227 -3.79 -9.13 -9.37
N SER A 228 -4.96 -9.78 -9.32
CA SER A 228 -5.18 -11.16 -9.78
C SER A 228 -4.60 -11.50 -11.15
N TYR A 229 -4.67 -10.57 -12.09
CA TYR A 229 -4.25 -10.80 -13.48
C TYR A 229 -2.74 -10.77 -13.71
N ILE A 230 -1.92 -10.34 -12.75
CA ILE A 230 -0.46 -10.33 -12.86
C ILE A 230 0.16 -11.00 -11.64
N PHE A 231 1.16 -11.84 -11.84
CA PHE A 231 1.78 -12.58 -10.75
C PHE A 231 3.26 -12.84 -11.04
N GLY A 232 4.07 -13.02 -9.99
CA GLY A 232 5.42 -13.54 -10.12
C GLY A 232 5.43 -15.06 -10.25
N ASP A 233 6.41 -15.63 -10.94
CA ASP A 233 6.68 -17.06 -10.83
C ASP A 233 7.45 -17.30 -9.53
N LYS A 234 6.81 -18.00 -8.58
CA LYS A 234 7.40 -18.29 -7.28
C LYS A 234 8.70 -19.06 -7.39
N TYR A 235 8.78 -20.04 -8.28
CA TYR A 235 9.96 -20.90 -8.41
C TYR A 235 11.11 -20.17 -9.09
N GLN A 236 10.79 -19.28 -10.04
CA GLN A 236 11.77 -18.41 -10.66
C GLN A 236 12.35 -17.39 -9.66
N LEU A 237 11.49 -16.73 -8.88
CA LEU A 237 11.90 -15.69 -7.94
C LEU A 237 12.49 -16.24 -6.63
N SER A 238 12.19 -17.50 -6.27
CA SER A 238 12.77 -18.19 -5.12
C SER A 238 14.00 -19.02 -5.47
N THR A 239 14.61 -18.81 -6.65
CA THR A 239 15.81 -19.55 -7.06
C THR A 239 17.03 -19.12 -6.25
N ASP A 240 17.94 -20.06 -6.01
CA ASP A 240 19.28 -19.80 -5.43
C ASP A 240 20.35 -19.62 -6.53
N ASP A 241 19.95 -19.56 -7.81
CA ASP A 241 20.88 -19.36 -8.92
C ASP A 241 21.47 -17.93 -8.89
N PRO A 242 22.77 -17.77 -8.59
CA PRO A 242 23.40 -16.47 -8.46
C PRO A 242 23.38 -15.69 -9.77
N LEU A 243 23.45 -16.35 -10.93
CA LEU A 243 23.47 -15.66 -12.22
C LEU A 243 22.13 -14.98 -12.50
N PHE A 244 21.02 -15.66 -12.19
CA PHE A 244 19.69 -15.08 -12.31
C PHE A 244 19.54 -13.89 -11.37
N LEU A 245 19.85 -14.08 -10.08
CA LEU A 245 19.72 -13.05 -9.05
C LEU A 245 20.57 -11.81 -9.36
N GLU A 246 21.84 -11.99 -9.74
CA GLU A 246 22.74 -10.89 -10.13
C GLU A 246 22.23 -10.15 -11.38
N SER A 247 21.79 -10.88 -12.42
CA SER A 247 21.29 -10.26 -13.66
C SER A 247 20.04 -9.41 -13.47
N HIS A 248 19.26 -9.71 -12.43
CA HIS A 248 18.03 -8.99 -12.08
C HIS A 248 18.21 -7.99 -10.93
N HIS A 249 19.42 -7.89 -10.36
CA HIS A 249 19.73 -7.14 -9.15
C HIS A 249 18.79 -7.48 -7.98
N LEU A 250 18.53 -8.77 -7.79
CA LEU A 250 17.76 -9.34 -6.70
C LEU A 250 18.69 -10.10 -5.76
N VAL A 251 18.38 -10.11 -4.46
CA VAL A 251 19.08 -10.97 -3.48
C VAL A 251 18.27 -12.22 -3.18
N ALA A 252 16.99 -12.05 -2.82
CA ALA A 252 16.12 -13.16 -2.48
C ALA A 252 14.63 -12.77 -2.47
N LEU A 253 13.76 -13.75 -2.71
CA LEU A 253 12.35 -13.67 -2.32
C LEU A 253 12.22 -13.95 -0.82
N ARG A 254 11.82 -12.94 -0.04
CA ARG A 254 11.68 -13.05 1.43
C ARG A 254 10.32 -13.59 1.84
N ALA A 255 9.25 -13.17 1.19
CA ALA A 255 7.91 -13.64 1.49
C ALA A 255 6.98 -13.56 0.27
N VAL A 256 6.01 -14.47 0.21
CA VAL A 256 4.94 -14.46 -0.79
C VAL A 256 3.62 -14.89 -0.14
N SER A 257 2.53 -14.24 -0.50
CA SER A 257 1.17 -14.59 -0.04
C SER A 257 0.11 -14.28 -1.09
N GLY A 258 -1.05 -14.92 -1.01
CA GLY A 258 -2.17 -14.75 -1.96
C GLY A 258 -2.12 -15.73 -3.14
N ALA A 259 -2.69 -15.34 -4.27
CA ALA A 259 -2.87 -16.19 -5.44
C ALA A 259 -1.58 -16.32 -6.28
N THR A 260 -0.91 -17.47 -6.18
CA THR A 260 0.33 -17.77 -6.91
C THR A 260 0.19 -18.92 -7.92
N ASP A 261 -1.04 -19.32 -8.25
CA ASP A 261 -1.28 -20.37 -9.24
C ASP A 261 -0.72 -19.92 -10.60
N LEU A 262 0.16 -20.70 -11.21
CA LEU A 262 0.85 -20.29 -12.44
C LEU A 262 0.02 -20.55 -13.71
N GLU A 263 -1.05 -21.34 -13.60
CA GLU A 263 -1.82 -21.85 -14.75
C GLU A 263 -3.26 -21.33 -14.78
N ALA A 264 -3.82 -20.95 -13.63
CA ALA A 264 -5.20 -20.47 -13.56
C ALA A 264 -5.40 -19.16 -14.38
N PRO A 265 -6.44 -19.07 -15.22
CA PRO A 265 -6.79 -17.80 -15.85
C PRO A 265 -7.39 -16.82 -14.81
N ASP A 266 -7.41 -15.52 -15.12
CA ASP A 266 -7.84 -14.49 -14.17
C ASP A 266 -9.25 -14.72 -13.61
N TRP A 267 -10.19 -15.13 -14.47
CA TRP A 267 -11.58 -15.40 -14.06
C TRP A 267 -11.78 -16.65 -13.19
N PHE A 268 -10.74 -17.46 -12.98
CA PHE A 268 -10.77 -18.62 -12.08
C PHE A 268 -10.16 -18.31 -10.71
N VAL A 269 -9.45 -17.18 -10.57
CA VAL A 269 -8.83 -16.77 -9.31
C VAL A 269 -9.87 -16.04 -8.45
N PRO A 270 -10.31 -16.63 -7.31
CA PRO A 270 -11.33 -16.01 -6.47
C PRO A 270 -10.75 -14.91 -5.55
N HIS A 271 -9.43 -14.83 -5.44
CA HIS A 271 -8.72 -13.88 -4.60
C HIS A 271 -8.37 -12.60 -5.37
N TRP A 272 -8.13 -11.52 -4.64
CA TRP A 272 -7.83 -10.20 -5.22
C TRP A 272 -6.47 -10.16 -5.97
N GLY A 273 -5.54 -11.06 -5.65
CA GLY A 273 -4.16 -11.00 -6.15
C GLY A 273 -3.15 -11.67 -5.22
N SER A 274 -1.92 -11.16 -5.21
CA SER A 274 -0.80 -11.66 -4.42
C SER A 274 0.12 -10.54 -3.92
N ASN A 275 0.81 -10.80 -2.82
CA ASN A 275 1.82 -9.91 -2.26
C ASN A 275 3.19 -10.58 -2.30
N TRP A 276 4.22 -9.82 -2.67
CA TRP A 276 5.59 -10.30 -2.82
C TRP A 276 6.55 -9.34 -2.12
N LEU A 277 7.40 -9.87 -1.25
CA LEU A 277 8.47 -9.13 -0.60
C LEU A 277 9.81 -9.61 -1.16
N LEU A 278 10.47 -8.75 -1.92
CA LEU A 278 11.77 -9.00 -2.54
C LEU A 278 12.85 -8.21 -1.82
N GLU A 279 13.99 -8.83 -1.56
CA GLU A 279 15.22 -8.14 -1.18
C GLU A 279 16.00 -7.77 -2.44
N LEU A 280 16.39 -6.50 -2.54
CA LEU A 280 17.05 -5.93 -3.70
C LEU A 280 18.56 -5.87 -3.48
N ALA A 281 19.31 -6.16 -4.53
CA ALA A 281 20.76 -5.98 -4.49
C ALA A 281 21.10 -4.50 -4.49
N THR A 282 22.18 -4.14 -3.81
CA THR A 282 22.72 -2.79 -3.75
C THR A 282 24.13 -2.79 -4.34
N PRO A 283 24.57 -1.71 -5.01
CA PRO A 283 25.89 -1.65 -5.60
C PRO A 283 26.97 -1.66 -4.51
N SER A 284 28.14 -2.21 -4.84
CA SER A 284 29.31 -2.20 -3.96
C SER A 284 29.71 -0.78 -3.56
N ALA A 285 30.12 -0.61 -2.30
CA ALA A 285 30.50 0.69 -1.74
C ALA A 285 31.55 1.41 -2.61
N GLY A 286 31.21 2.64 -3.05
CA GLY A 286 32.07 3.49 -3.88
C GLY A 286 31.87 3.39 -5.40
N GLN A 287 30.95 2.55 -5.87
CA GLN A 287 30.58 2.42 -7.29
C GLN A 287 29.07 2.55 -7.49
N VAL A 288 28.46 3.62 -7.00
CA VAL A 288 27.03 3.88 -7.24
C VAL A 288 26.88 4.37 -8.68
N PRO A 289 26.25 3.58 -9.58
CA PRO A 289 26.01 4.03 -10.95
C PRO A 289 24.96 5.14 -10.98
N GLU A 290 24.92 5.90 -12.07
CA GLU A 290 23.89 6.94 -12.26
C GLU A 290 22.47 6.34 -12.29
N GLU A 291 22.33 5.10 -12.76
CA GLU A 291 21.07 4.36 -12.77
C GLU A 291 21.27 2.94 -12.23
N TRP A 292 20.48 2.55 -11.23
CA TRP A 292 20.42 1.18 -10.74
C TRP A 292 19.03 0.60 -11.00
N ASN A 293 18.96 -0.29 -11.99
CA ASN A 293 17.71 -0.87 -12.46
C ASN A 293 17.56 -2.30 -11.92
N VAL A 294 16.61 -2.49 -11.03
CA VAL A 294 16.17 -3.81 -10.58
C VAL A 294 15.09 -4.31 -11.53
N THR A 295 15.13 -5.57 -11.92
CA THR A 295 14.11 -6.13 -12.81
C THR A 295 13.40 -7.32 -12.16
N VAL A 296 12.08 -7.30 -12.21
CA VAL A 296 11.22 -8.35 -11.64
C VAL A 296 10.42 -8.99 -12.78
N PRO A 297 10.75 -10.23 -13.18
CA PRO A 297 9.97 -10.94 -14.18
C PRO A 297 8.59 -11.31 -13.64
N LEU A 298 7.54 -10.93 -14.37
CA LEU A 298 6.14 -11.17 -14.04
C LEU A 298 5.42 -11.88 -15.19
N HIS A 299 4.25 -12.41 -14.88
CA HIS A 299 3.41 -13.18 -15.78
C HIS A 299 2.00 -12.59 -15.79
N LEU A 300 1.42 -12.44 -16.98
CA LEU A 300 0.02 -12.07 -17.14
C LEU A 300 -0.86 -13.31 -17.25
N ARG A 301 -1.96 -13.33 -16.51
CA ARG A 301 -3.03 -14.32 -16.71
C ARG A 301 -3.83 -13.98 -17.96
N TYR A 302 -4.48 -15.00 -18.50
CA TYR A 302 -5.48 -14.77 -19.53
C TYR A 302 -6.61 -13.89 -19.01
N LEU A 303 -6.83 -12.77 -19.70
CA LEU A 303 -7.93 -11.85 -19.46
C LEU A 303 -9.13 -12.17 -20.35
N ARG A 304 -10.30 -11.68 -19.94
CA ARG A 304 -11.53 -11.88 -20.71
C ARG A 304 -11.43 -11.23 -22.10
N PRO A 305 -12.00 -11.87 -23.14
CA PRO A 305 -12.07 -11.31 -24.48
C PRO A 305 -12.66 -9.88 -24.55
N SER A 306 -12.30 -9.13 -25.58
CA SER A 306 -12.78 -7.76 -25.80
C SER A 306 -13.04 -7.47 -27.28
N GLU A 307 -13.82 -6.42 -27.57
CA GLU A 307 -14.12 -6.02 -28.95
C GLU A 307 -12.92 -5.37 -29.66
N SER A 308 -12.07 -4.68 -28.90
CA SER A 308 -10.84 -4.07 -29.41
C SER A 308 -9.72 -5.09 -29.64
N GLY A 309 -9.82 -6.28 -29.04
CA GLY A 309 -8.72 -7.24 -28.96
C GLY A 309 -7.66 -6.87 -27.91
N TYR A 310 -7.90 -5.83 -27.11
CA TYR A 310 -7.01 -5.41 -26.01
C TYR A 310 -7.81 -5.15 -24.73
N ARG A 311 -7.14 -5.32 -23.59
CA ARG A 311 -7.61 -4.93 -22.25
C ARG A 311 -6.49 -4.19 -21.53
N SER A 312 -6.82 -3.07 -20.89
CA SER A 312 -5.89 -2.36 -20.03
C SER A 312 -5.85 -3.01 -18.65
N ALA A 313 -4.66 -3.21 -18.11
CA ALA A 313 -4.40 -3.79 -16.80
C ALA A 313 -3.46 -2.88 -16.00
N GLY A 314 -3.96 -2.25 -14.93
CA GLY A 314 -3.23 -1.25 -14.15
C GLY A 314 -2.44 -1.86 -12.98
N VAL A 315 -1.12 -1.89 -13.07
CA VAL A 315 -0.24 -2.44 -12.03
C VAL A 315 0.22 -1.33 -11.08
N PRO A 316 -0.13 -1.37 -9.79
CA PRO A 316 0.32 -0.37 -8.84
C PRO A 316 1.83 -0.49 -8.60
N TRP A 317 2.48 0.65 -8.37
CA TRP A 317 3.89 0.67 -8.01
C TRP A 317 4.15 -0.05 -6.67
N PRO A 318 5.32 -0.67 -6.49
CA PRO A 318 5.70 -1.28 -5.22
C PRO A 318 6.02 -0.21 -4.18
N VAL A 319 6.07 -0.65 -2.93
CA VAL A 319 6.65 0.14 -1.84
C VAL A 319 8.11 -0.24 -1.71
N VAL A 320 9.02 0.72 -1.90
CA VAL A 320 10.47 0.52 -1.79
C VAL A 320 10.99 1.17 -0.51
N PHE A 321 11.73 0.40 0.29
CA PHE A 321 12.23 0.87 1.58
C PHE A 321 13.45 0.08 2.03
N TRP A 322 14.30 0.71 2.83
CA TRP A 322 15.32 0.01 3.61
C TRP A 322 14.71 -0.52 4.90
N ALA A 323 15.00 -1.78 5.23
CA ALA A 323 14.69 -2.37 6.52
C ALA A 323 15.99 -2.54 7.31
N CYS A 324 16.10 -1.83 8.43
CA CYS A 324 17.26 -1.84 9.32
C CYS A 324 16.89 -2.54 10.62
N THR A 325 17.45 -3.72 10.85
CA THR A 325 17.23 -4.52 12.06
C THR A 325 18.29 -4.23 13.10
N ALA A 326 17.89 -3.91 14.32
CA ALA A 326 18.79 -3.74 15.46
C ALA A 326 18.88 -5.04 16.28
N GLU A 327 20.10 -5.45 16.65
CA GLU A 327 20.32 -6.63 17.48
C GLU A 327 20.06 -6.37 18.97
N GLU A 328 20.37 -5.16 19.48
CA GLU A 328 20.15 -4.75 20.87
C GLU A 328 19.51 -3.34 20.97
N GLY A 329 19.07 -2.94 22.17
CA GLY A 329 18.95 -1.52 22.54
C GLY A 329 17.76 -0.68 22.05
N THR A 330 16.99 -1.06 21.04
CA THR A 330 15.94 -0.14 20.52
C THR A 330 14.78 0.04 21.49
N LYS A 331 14.62 1.28 22.00
CA LYS A 331 13.45 1.71 22.79
C LYS A 331 12.29 1.97 21.86
N MET A 332 11.76 0.93 21.22
CA MET A 332 10.52 1.00 20.44
C MET A 332 9.32 1.09 21.40
N GLY A 333 9.18 2.26 22.04
CA GLY A 333 8.05 2.60 22.91
C GLY A 333 6.77 2.92 22.14
N THR A 334 5.68 3.14 22.86
CA THR A 334 4.38 3.50 22.27
C THR A 334 4.48 4.80 21.46
N ASN A 335 4.27 4.73 20.15
CA ASN A 335 4.26 5.89 19.26
C ASN A 335 2.81 6.24 18.87
N PRO A 336 2.34 7.47 19.16
CA PRO A 336 0.95 7.88 18.88
C PRO A 336 0.64 8.00 17.37
N PHE A 337 1.67 8.05 16.53
CA PHE A 337 1.60 8.09 15.07
C PHE A 337 1.94 6.76 14.42
N ASP A 338 2.19 5.71 15.20
CA ASP A 338 2.51 4.41 14.64
C ASP A 338 1.35 3.88 13.79
N ARG A 339 1.72 3.19 12.71
CA ARG A 339 0.79 2.61 11.74
C ARG A 339 1.16 1.16 11.57
N LEU A 340 0.63 0.34 12.47
CA LEU A 340 0.81 -1.10 12.42
C LEU A 340 -0.02 -1.70 11.27
N ASN A 341 0.30 -2.93 10.87
CA ASN A 341 -0.49 -3.73 9.92
C ASN A 341 -0.59 -3.09 8.52
N LEU A 342 0.50 -2.53 8.01
CA LEU A 342 0.65 -2.15 6.60
C LEU A 342 0.72 -3.38 5.68
N GLY A 343 0.89 -4.57 6.25
CA GLY A 343 0.95 -5.86 5.58
C GLY A 343 2.40 -6.32 5.43
N TRP A 344 3.27 -5.43 4.96
CA TRP A 344 4.71 -5.69 4.80
C TRP A 344 5.51 -5.47 6.09
N ASP A 345 5.12 -4.51 6.92
CA ASP A 345 5.78 -4.15 8.19
C ASP A 345 5.73 -5.28 9.22
N GLY A 346 4.65 -6.07 9.20
CA GLY A 346 4.46 -7.25 10.06
C GLY A 346 5.30 -8.46 9.65
N MET A 347 5.96 -8.43 8.48
CA MET A 347 6.90 -9.48 8.06
C MET A 347 8.29 -9.32 8.68
N PHE A 348 8.53 -8.20 9.35
CA PHE A 348 9.79 -7.89 10.04
C PHE A 348 9.58 -7.89 11.56
N GLY A 349 10.68 -8.04 12.29
CA GLY A 349 10.65 -7.97 13.74
C GLY A 349 10.17 -6.60 14.27
N PRO A 350 9.71 -6.54 15.53
CA PRO A 350 9.30 -5.28 16.15
C PRO A 350 10.45 -4.26 16.29
N ARG A 351 11.70 -4.72 16.20
CA ARG A 351 12.94 -3.92 16.27
C ARG A 351 13.52 -3.58 14.90
N THR A 352 12.64 -3.35 13.93
CA THR A 352 13.03 -2.95 12.58
C THR A 352 12.57 -1.54 12.30
N MET A 353 13.52 -0.69 11.89
CA MET A 353 13.27 0.65 11.35
C MET A 353 13.20 0.56 9.83
N PHE A 354 12.31 1.36 9.26
CA PHE A 354 12.02 1.39 7.83
C PHE A 354 12.26 2.78 7.28
N TYR A 355 13.17 2.90 6.33
CA TYR A 355 13.46 4.16 5.65
C TYR A 355 12.86 4.12 4.24
N GLN A 356 11.85 4.93 4.03
CA GLN A 356 11.01 4.90 2.83
C GLN A 356 11.65 5.69 1.70
N VAL A 357 11.75 5.08 0.52
CA VAL A 357 12.19 5.73 -0.73
C VAL A 357 10.97 6.41 -1.37
N HIS A 358 11.16 7.60 -1.95
CA HIS A 358 10.06 8.33 -2.58
C HIS A 358 9.80 7.80 -4.00
N PRO A 359 8.55 7.63 -4.44
CA PRO A 359 8.30 7.47 -5.87
C PRO A 359 8.63 8.79 -6.59
N SER A 360 9.16 8.68 -7.80
CA SER A 360 9.44 9.81 -8.66
C SER A 360 8.17 10.62 -8.94
N GLY A 361 8.26 11.94 -8.78
CA GLY A 361 7.16 12.85 -9.06
C GLY A 361 6.94 13.17 -10.55
N GLU A 362 7.74 12.57 -11.45
CA GLU A 362 7.66 12.84 -12.88
C GLU A 362 6.39 12.26 -13.52
N LYS A 363 5.92 11.11 -13.04
CA LYS A 363 4.68 10.52 -13.54
C LYS A 363 3.47 11.06 -12.80
N THR A 364 2.39 11.28 -13.54
CA THR A 364 1.12 11.75 -12.98
C THR A 364 0.40 10.69 -12.16
N ARG A 365 0.85 9.43 -12.23
CA ARG A 365 0.22 8.28 -11.59
C ARG A 365 1.22 7.17 -11.28
N HIS A 366 1.15 6.62 -10.07
CA HIS A 366 1.89 5.45 -9.56
C HIS A 366 1.19 4.12 -9.89
N VAL A 367 0.62 4.04 -11.08
CA VAL A 367 0.00 2.83 -11.63
C VAL A 367 0.38 2.77 -13.11
N GLU A 368 1.10 1.73 -13.50
CA GLU A 368 1.47 1.48 -14.88
C GLU A 368 0.36 0.71 -15.60
N ASP A 369 -0.13 1.23 -16.72
CA ASP A 369 -1.09 0.51 -17.56
C ASP A 369 -0.35 -0.40 -18.53
N LEU A 370 -0.74 -1.68 -18.51
CA LEU A 370 -0.32 -2.68 -19.48
C LEU A 370 -1.44 -2.87 -20.50
N ASP A 371 -1.09 -2.77 -21.79
CA ASP A 371 -2.01 -3.15 -22.87
C ASP A 371 -1.88 -4.64 -23.15
N VAL A 372 -2.87 -5.40 -22.68
CA VAL A 372 -2.87 -6.86 -22.76
C VAL A 372 -3.66 -7.32 -23.97
N PRO A 373 -3.06 -8.04 -24.93
CA PRO A 373 -3.79 -8.60 -26.06
C PRO A 373 -4.74 -9.71 -25.58
N VAL A 374 -5.98 -9.64 -26.01
CA VAL A 374 -7.03 -10.63 -25.71
C VAL A 374 -7.73 -11.08 -26.99
N LEU A 375 -8.49 -12.17 -26.90
CA LEU A 375 -9.31 -12.61 -28.04
C LEU A 375 -10.28 -11.49 -28.46
N ARG A 376 -10.23 -11.12 -29.73
CA ARG A 376 -11.14 -10.14 -30.32
C ARG A 376 -12.49 -10.79 -30.60
N LEU A 377 -13.56 -10.27 -30.01
CA LEU A 377 -14.93 -10.68 -30.31
C LEU A 377 -15.61 -9.58 -31.13
N GLU A 378 -15.96 -9.86 -32.37
CA GLU A 378 -16.74 -8.92 -33.19
C GLU A 378 -18.24 -9.06 -32.87
N GLU A 379 -18.90 -7.96 -32.50
CA GLU A 379 -20.37 -7.93 -32.43
C GLU A 379 -20.97 -8.17 -33.83
N GLY A 380 -21.78 -9.23 -33.96
CA GLY A 380 -22.48 -9.58 -35.19
C GLY A 380 -21.72 -10.49 -36.17
N GLY A 381 -20.48 -10.86 -35.87
CA GLY A 381 -19.68 -11.81 -36.67
C GLY A 381 -19.92 -13.29 -36.31
N PHE A 382 -19.42 -14.20 -37.16
CA PHE A 382 -19.43 -15.66 -36.90
C PHE A 382 -18.65 -16.03 -35.62
N PHE A 383 -17.72 -15.17 -35.18
CA PHE A 383 -16.90 -15.31 -33.97
C PHE A 383 -17.45 -14.51 -32.76
N SER A 384 -18.78 -14.35 -32.65
CA SER A 384 -19.36 -13.86 -31.40
C SER A 384 -19.21 -14.91 -30.28
N SER A 385 -19.10 -14.50 -29.01
CA SER A 385 -18.93 -15.46 -27.90
C SER A 385 -20.05 -16.50 -27.87
N LYS A 386 -21.28 -16.05 -28.16
CA LYS A 386 -22.47 -16.91 -28.21
C LYS A 386 -22.40 -17.93 -29.34
N THR A 387 -21.91 -17.54 -30.52
CA THR A 387 -21.78 -18.44 -31.67
C THR A 387 -20.75 -19.53 -31.40
N VAL A 388 -19.60 -19.15 -30.81
CA VAL A 388 -18.54 -20.10 -30.44
C VAL A 388 -19.04 -21.07 -29.39
N GLU A 389 -19.71 -20.58 -28.34
CA GLU A 389 -20.28 -21.41 -27.28
C GLU A 389 -21.32 -22.40 -27.81
N LEU A 390 -22.29 -21.93 -28.61
CA LEU A 390 -23.30 -22.78 -29.25
C LEU A 390 -22.69 -23.81 -30.21
N GLY A 391 -21.69 -23.40 -31.00
CA GLY A 391 -20.99 -24.27 -31.93
C GLY A 391 -20.23 -25.39 -31.21
N THR A 392 -19.50 -25.05 -30.13
CA THR A 392 -18.80 -26.04 -29.30
C THR A 392 -19.78 -26.99 -28.62
N MET A 393 -20.89 -26.49 -28.08
CA MET A 393 -21.94 -27.35 -27.50
C MET A 393 -22.52 -28.30 -28.54
N ALA A 394 -22.85 -27.80 -29.74
CA ALA A 394 -23.37 -28.63 -30.83
C ALA A 394 -22.37 -29.73 -31.24
N ALA A 395 -21.08 -29.39 -31.36
CA ALA A 395 -20.03 -30.34 -31.70
C ALA A 395 -19.90 -31.44 -30.62
N ILE A 396 -19.94 -31.08 -29.34
CA ILE A 396 -19.88 -32.04 -28.22
C ILE A 396 -21.10 -32.97 -28.25
N VAL A 397 -22.31 -32.43 -28.43
CA VAL A 397 -23.55 -33.22 -28.48
C VAL A 397 -23.55 -34.17 -29.67
N LEU A 398 -23.18 -33.69 -30.87
CA LEU A 398 -23.09 -34.53 -32.06
C LEU A 398 -22.02 -35.62 -31.91
N GLY A 399 -20.87 -35.27 -31.32
CA GLY A 399 -19.82 -36.24 -31.00
C GLY A 399 -20.29 -37.32 -30.02
N LEU A 400 -20.98 -36.93 -28.95
CA LEU A 400 -21.55 -37.85 -27.97
C LEU A 400 -22.60 -38.77 -28.62
N LEU A 401 -23.52 -38.22 -29.42
CA LEU A 401 -24.52 -39.00 -30.14
C LEU A 401 -23.87 -39.99 -31.11
N TRP A 402 -22.79 -39.60 -31.79
CA TRP A 402 -22.06 -40.48 -32.69
C TRP A 402 -21.39 -41.64 -31.93
N VAL A 403 -20.75 -41.35 -30.80
CA VAL A 403 -20.15 -42.39 -29.93
C VAL A 403 -21.21 -43.36 -29.42
N LEU A 404 -22.35 -42.86 -28.91
CA LEU A 404 -23.46 -43.68 -28.45
C LEU A 404 -24.05 -44.55 -29.57
N TRP A 405 -24.18 -44.00 -30.77
CA TRP A 405 -24.63 -44.76 -31.94
C TRP A 405 -23.68 -45.90 -32.30
N LYS A 406 -22.36 -45.64 -32.30
CA LYS A 406 -21.35 -46.67 -32.56
C LYS A 406 -21.34 -47.76 -31.49
N LEU A 407 -21.41 -47.40 -30.20
CA LEU A 407 -21.49 -48.36 -29.11
C LEU A 407 -22.77 -49.21 -29.18
N GLY A 408 -23.92 -48.59 -29.46
CA GLY A 408 -25.19 -49.30 -29.64
C GLY A 408 -25.19 -50.24 -30.85
N SER A 409 -24.53 -49.85 -31.95
CA SER A 409 -24.36 -50.72 -33.12
C SER A 409 -23.50 -51.95 -32.81
N VAL A 410 -22.45 -51.80 -32.01
CA VAL A 410 -21.59 -52.91 -31.59
C VAL A 410 -22.37 -53.84 -30.66
N ALA A 411 -23.05 -53.30 -29.64
CA ALA A 411 -23.86 -54.08 -28.70
C ALA A 411 -24.98 -54.89 -29.38
N ARG A 412 -25.59 -54.35 -30.45
CA ARG A 412 -26.58 -55.05 -31.28
C ARG A 412 -26.00 -56.12 -32.19
N SER A 413 -24.70 -56.07 -32.48
CA SER A 413 -24.01 -57.07 -33.33
C SER A 413 -23.35 -58.19 -32.52
N SER A 414 -23.19 -58.00 -31.21
CA SER A 414 -22.52 -58.92 -30.28
C SER A 414 -23.48 -59.71 -29.39
N GLY A 415 -24.79 -59.51 -29.52
CA GLY A 415 -25.85 -60.32 -28.92
C GLY A 415 -26.66 -60.99 -30.01
#